data_AF-A0AA39XSP7-F1
#
_entry.id   AF-A0AA39XSP7-F1
#
_cell.length_a   1.000
_cell.length_b   1.000
_cell.length_c   1.000
_cell.angle_alpha   90.00
_cell.angle_beta   90.00
_cell.angle_gamma   90.00
#
_symmetry.space_group_name_H-M   'P 1'
#
loop_
_entity.id
_entity.type
_entity.pdbx_description
1 polymer ?
#
loop_
_entity_poly.entity_id
_entity_poly.type
_entity_poly.pdbx_seq_one_letter_code
_entity_poly.pdbx_strand_id
1 'polypeptide(L)'
;MRDRGDSLFSVSFRFKLGQGTNLWYFCYIDNLVHGFFPAALSLLRAADAPPLPSDRRVEGEVINITNIERLPFWGFTLAVADVMGKPVPEDQIVKIQLWLGLIMGFVAEWGVWLLSLGRK
;
A
#
# COMPACT_ATOMS: atom_id res chain seq x y z
N MET A 1 -7.42 5.57 34.84
CA MET A 1 -6.83 4.21 34.73
C MET A 1 -7.33 3.61 33.43
N ARG A 2 -6.49 3.56 32.38
CA ARG A 2 -6.84 2.99 31.08
C ARG A 2 -6.14 1.65 30.99
N ASP A 3 -6.93 0.59 30.92
CA ASP A 3 -6.51 -0.80 30.93
C ASP A 3 -5.55 -1.07 29.77
N ARG A 4 -4.32 -1.47 30.11
CA ARG A 4 -3.25 -1.79 29.17
C ARG A 4 -3.44 -3.27 28.84
N GLY A 5 -4.38 -3.54 27.94
CA GLY A 5 -4.60 -4.87 27.40
C GLY A 5 -3.37 -5.30 26.61
N ASP A 6 -2.57 -6.17 27.21
CA ASP A 6 -1.38 -6.78 26.65
C ASP A 6 -1.77 -7.73 25.50
N SER A 7 -2.03 -7.17 24.33
CA SER A 7 -2.02 -7.94 23.09
C SER A 7 -0.56 -8.30 22.78
N LEU A 8 -0.26 -9.59 22.61
CA LEU A 8 1.07 -10.12 22.24
C LEU A 8 1.71 -9.42 21.03
N PHE A 9 0.92 -8.72 20.22
CA PHE A 9 1.37 -7.83 19.15
C PHE A 9 0.65 -6.47 19.25
N SER A 10 1.20 -5.53 20.03
CA SER A 10 0.73 -4.14 20.00
C SER A 10 1.17 -3.47 18.70
N VAL A 11 0.24 -3.31 17.75
CA VAL A 11 0.49 -2.55 16.51
C VAL A 11 0.80 -1.09 16.87
N SER A 12 1.99 -0.62 16.50
CA SER A 12 2.45 0.76 16.71
C SER A 12 2.36 1.56 15.41
N PHE A 13 1.56 2.63 15.42
CA PHE A 13 1.41 3.57 14.30
C PHE A 13 2.42 4.73 14.33
N ARG A 14 3.40 4.66 15.26
CA ARG A 14 4.30 5.77 15.58
C ARG A 14 5.48 5.90 14.63
N PHE A 15 5.80 4.86 13.87
CA PHE A 15 6.96 4.85 12.98
C PHE A 15 6.59 5.37 11.58
N LYS A 16 7.40 6.26 11.04
CA LYS A 16 7.30 6.74 9.65
C LYS A 16 8.66 6.66 8.98
N LEU A 17 8.70 6.17 7.76
CA LEU A 17 9.89 6.22 6.92
C LEU A 17 9.94 7.52 6.11
N GLY A 18 11.07 8.21 6.16
CA GLY A 18 11.30 9.49 5.48
C GLY A 18 10.53 10.65 6.10
N GLN A 19 10.26 11.67 5.29
CA GLN A 19 9.60 12.91 5.73
C GLN A 19 8.08 12.77 5.87
N GLY A 20 7.49 11.69 5.37
CA GLY A 20 6.06 11.44 5.47
C GLY A 20 5.18 12.28 4.53
N THR A 21 5.78 13.02 3.60
CA THR A 21 5.11 13.88 2.62
C THR A 21 4.85 13.18 1.28
N ASN A 22 5.18 11.90 1.16
CA ASN A 22 4.96 11.12 -0.05
C ASN A 22 3.46 10.91 -0.29
N LEU A 23 2.95 11.52 -1.35
CA LEU A 23 1.56 11.35 -1.77
C LEU A 23 1.34 9.95 -2.35
N TRP A 24 0.21 9.36 -1.99
CA TRP A 24 -0.20 8.03 -2.42
C TRP A 24 -1.69 8.02 -2.79
N TYR A 25 -2.02 7.23 -3.80
CA TYR A 25 -3.40 6.92 -4.16
C TYR A 25 -3.83 5.65 -3.44
N PHE A 26 -4.56 5.80 -2.35
CA PHE A 26 -5.23 4.65 -1.74
C PHE A 26 -6.46 4.32 -2.60
N CYS A 27 -6.61 3.05 -2.96
CA CYS A 27 -7.78 2.56 -3.67
C CYS A 27 -8.66 1.78 -2.69
N TYR A 28 -9.93 2.15 -2.62
CA TYR A 28 -10.90 1.39 -1.84
C TYR A 28 -11.22 0.10 -2.58
N ILE A 29 -11.27 -1.03 -1.87
CA ILE A 29 -11.40 -2.35 -2.50
C ILE A 29 -12.67 -2.44 -3.35
N ASP A 30 -13.77 -1.82 -2.92
CA ASP A 30 -15.01 -1.84 -3.69
C ASP A 30 -14.87 -1.07 -5.01
N ASN A 31 -14.20 0.09 -4.99
CA ASN A 31 -13.88 0.84 -6.21
C ASN A 31 -12.94 0.05 -7.13
N LEU A 32 -11.97 -0.67 -6.56
CA LEU A 32 -11.11 -1.59 -7.31
C LEU A 32 -11.94 -2.66 -8.01
N VAL A 33 -12.84 -3.33 -7.29
CA VAL A 33 -13.73 -4.36 -7.82
C VAL A 33 -14.62 -3.80 -8.93
N HIS A 34 -15.26 -2.66 -8.70
CA HIS A 34 -16.12 -2.00 -9.68
C HIS A 34 -15.38 -1.55 -10.95
N GLY A 35 -14.10 -1.19 -10.87
CA GLY A 35 -13.28 -0.91 -12.04
C GLY A 35 -12.73 -2.17 -12.72
N PHE A 36 -12.33 -3.17 -11.95
CA PHE A 36 -11.62 -4.35 -12.43
C PHE A 36 -12.55 -5.33 -13.17
N PHE A 37 -13.77 -5.54 -12.68
CA PHE A 37 -14.71 -6.48 -13.31
C PHE A 37 -15.08 -6.10 -14.76
N PRO A 38 -15.48 -4.85 -15.05
CA PRO A 38 -15.75 -4.42 -16.42
C PRO A 38 -14.53 -4.52 -17.34
N ALA A 39 -13.34 -4.19 -16.83
CA ALA A 39 -12.09 -4.31 -17.57
C ALA A 39 -11.80 -5.78 -17.96
N ALA A 40 -11.89 -6.69 -17.00
CA ALA A 40 -11.71 -8.13 -17.21
C ALA A 40 -12.76 -8.71 -18.17
N LEU A 41 -14.03 -8.32 -18.01
CA LEU A 41 -15.11 -8.77 -18.90
C LEU A 41 -14.92 -8.27 -20.34
N SER A 42 -14.46 -7.02 -20.49
CA SER A 42 -14.18 -6.44 -21.81
C SER A 42 -13.00 -7.16 -22.48
N LEU A 43 -11.96 -7.49 -21.71
CA LEU A 43 -10.82 -8.27 -22.21
C LEU A 43 -11.24 -9.68 -22.63
N LEU A 44 -12.09 -10.36 -21.85
CA LEU A 44 -12.61 -11.67 -22.20
C LEU A 44 -13.43 -11.64 -23.51
N ARG A 45 -14.23 -10.60 -23.71
CA ARG A 45 -15.00 -10.40 -24.96
C ARG A 45 -14.11 -10.09 -26.16
N ALA A 46 -12.98 -9.42 -25.93
CA ALA A 46 -12.01 -9.09 -26.97
C ALA A 46 -11.09 -10.26 -27.33
N ALA A 47 -11.05 -11.33 -26.52
CA ALA A 47 -10.08 -12.42 -26.66
C ALA A 47 -10.15 -13.14 -28.03
N ASP A 48 -11.36 -13.43 -28.51
CA ASP A 48 -11.60 -14.12 -29.79
C ASP A 48 -12.19 -13.19 -30.87
N ALA A 49 -12.14 -11.87 -30.64
CA ALA A 49 -12.70 -10.86 -31.53
C ALA A 49 -11.60 -10.00 -32.17
N PRO A 50 -11.89 -9.31 -33.29
CA PRO A 50 -11.00 -8.26 -33.78
C PRO A 50 -10.76 -7.20 -32.69
N PRO A 51 -9.58 -6.56 -32.68
CA PRO A 51 -9.25 -5.53 -31.70
C PRO A 51 -10.34 -4.47 -31.61
N LEU A 52 -10.64 -4.04 -30.39
CA LEU A 52 -11.60 -2.99 -30.13
C LEU A 52 -11.09 -1.67 -30.75
N PRO A 53 -12.03 -0.78 -31.13
CA PRO A 53 -11.72 0.60 -31.50
C PRO A 53 -10.86 1.28 -30.43
N SER A 54 -9.97 2.18 -30.84
CA SER A 54 -8.98 2.79 -29.95
C SER A 54 -9.57 3.55 -28.75
N ASP A 55 -10.79 4.06 -28.86
CA ASP A 55 -11.51 4.75 -27.77
C ASP A 55 -12.06 3.80 -26.69
N ARG A 56 -12.09 2.49 -26.96
CA ARG A 56 -12.65 1.46 -26.06
C ARG A 56 -11.72 0.26 -25.87
N ARG A 57 -10.50 0.38 -26.37
CA ARG A 57 -9.50 -0.67 -26.31
C ARG A 57 -9.15 -0.98 -24.85
N VAL A 58 -9.15 -2.25 -24.50
CA VAL A 58 -8.70 -2.74 -23.19
C VAL A 58 -7.54 -3.71 -23.33
N GLU A 59 -7.42 -4.36 -24.48
CA GLU A 59 -6.32 -5.24 -24.82
C GLU A 59 -5.02 -4.46 -24.97
N GLY A 60 -3.99 -4.84 -24.19
CA GLY A 60 -2.68 -4.19 -24.20
C GLY A 60 -2.61 -2.84 -23.46
N GLU A 61 -3.72 -2.35 -22.91
CA GLU A 61 -3.77 -1.07 -22.20
C GLU A 61 -3.43 -1.23 -20.71
N VAL A 62 -2.72 -0.24 -20.17
CA VAL A 62 -2.45 -0.15 -18.73
C VAL A 62 -3.61 0.56 -18.06
N ILE A 63 -4.38 -0.18 -17.26
CA ILE A 63 -5.53 0.37 -16.53
C ILE A 63 -5.10 0.66 -15.09
N ASN A 64 -5.16 1.93 -14.69
CA ASN A 64 -4.90 2.36 -13.32
C ASN A 64 -6.21 2.75 -12.62
N ILE A 65 -6.64 1.95 -11.64
CA ILE A 65 -7.86 2.21 -10.89
C ILE A 65 -7.49 3.02 -9.63
N THR A 66 -8.08 4.20 -9.48
CA THR A 66 -7.80 5.11 -8.36
C THR A 66 -9.08 5.70 -7.80
N ASN A 67 -9.06 6.11 -6.53
CA ASN A 67 -10.14 6.89 -5.92
C ASN A 67 -10.08 8.39 -6.27
N ILE A 68 -9.14 8.83 -7.13
CA ILE A 68 -8.91 10.23 -7.50
C ILE A 68 -8.48 11.13 -6.31
N GLU A 69 -8.33 10.56 -5.12
CA GLU A 69 -7.85 11.25 -3.92
C GLU A 69 -6.38 10.90 -3.61
N ARG A 70 -5.57 11.92 -3.32
CA ARG A 70 -4.18 11.75 -2.88
C ARG A 70 -4.05 12.10 -1.42
N LEU A 71 -3.49 11.18 -0.65
CA LEU A 71 -3.19 11.37 0.76
C LEU A 71 -1.70 11.12 0.99
N PRO A 72 -1.06 11.79 1.97
CA PRO A 72 0.24 11.35 2.43
C PRO A 72 0.15 9.89 2.88
N PHE A 73 1.08 9.04 2.43
CA PHE A 73 1.06 7.60 2.72
C PHE A 73 0.91 7.31 4.22
N TRP A 74 1.72 8.00 5.03
CA TRP A 74 1.67 7.88 6.49
C TRP A 74 0.53 8.68 7.13
N GLY A 75 -0.13 9.56 6.38
CA GLY A 75 -1.34 10.24 6.84
C GLY A 75 -2.51 9.26 6.94
N PHE A 76 -2.63 8.35 5.96
CA PHE A 76 -3.67 7.31 5.99
C PHE A 76 -3.53 6.38 7.20
N THR A 77 -2.32 5.91 7.52
CA THR A 77 -2.12 5.03 8.69
C THR A 77 -2.41 5.73 10.01
N LEU A 78 -2.15 7.05 10.11
CA LEU A 78 -2.53 7.85 11.27
C LEU A 78 -4.04 8.07 11.37
N ALA A 79 -4.73 8.29 10.25
CA ALA A 79 -6.18 8.37 10.22
C ALA A 79 -6.83 7.05 10.68
N VAL A 80 -6.29 5.91 10.25
CA VAL A 80 -6.72 4.59 10.73
C VAL A 80 -6.49 4.44 12.24
N ALA A 81 -5.35 4.89 12.75
CA ALA A 81 -5.04 4.87 14.18
C ALA A 81 -6.04 5.71 15.00
N ASP A 82 -6.41 6.90 14.50
CA ASP A 82 -7.40 7.78 15.11
C ASP A 82 -8.79 7.13 15.17
N VAL A 83 -9.25 6.53 14.05
CA VAL A 83 -10.51 5.77 13.99
C VAL A 83 -10.52 4.58 14.95
N MET A 84 -9.37 3.94 15.18
CA MET A 84 -9.23 2.85 16.16
C MET A 84 -9.13 3.34 17.63
N GLY A 85 -9.29 4.64 17.89
CA GLY A 85 -9.20 5.22 19.24
C GLY A 85 -7.78 5.25 19.79
N LYS A 86 -6.76 5.17 18.92
CA LYS A 86 -5.33 5.22 19.24
C LYS A 86 -4.66 6.38 18.49
N PRO A 87 -5.09 7.64 18.69
CA PRO A 87 -4.46 8.79 18.04
C PRO A 87 -2.98 8.84 18.42
N VAL A 88 -2.13 9.11 17.43
CA VAL A 88 -0.69 9.28 17.64
C VAL A 88 -0.36 10.77 17.53
N PRO A 89 0.03 11.42 18.65
CA PRO A 89 0.51 12.79 18.64
C PRO A 89 1.75 12.98 17.76
N GLU A 90 1.93 14.19 17.20
CA GLU A 90 3.02 14.45 16.26
C GLU A 90 4.41 14.32 16.90
N ASP A 91 4.56 14.75 18.15
CA ASP A 91 5.76 14.62 18.97
C ASP A 91 6.14 13.16 19.27
N GLN A 92 5.17 12.25 19.16
CA GLN A 92 5.36 10.83 19.39
C GLN A 92 5.76 10.05 18.13
N ILE A 93 5.85 10.71 16.98
CA ILE A 93 6.21 10.09 15.71
C ILE A 93 7.72 9.91 15.63
N VAL A 94 8.13 8.66 15.43
CA VAL A 94 9.52 8.28 15.16
C VAL A 94 9.75 8.32 13.65
N LYS A 95 10.50 9.32 13.19
CA LYS A 95 10.92 9.45 11.78
C LYS A 95 12.20 8.64 11.56
N ILE A 96 12.10 7.57 10.76
CA ILE A 96 13.23 6.76 10.30
C ILE A 96 13.73 7.38 9.00
N GLN A 97 15.00 7.77 8.95
CA GLN A 97 15.56 8.34 7.73
C GLN A 97 15.62 7.29 6.61
N LEU A 98 15.40 7.70 5.36
CA LEU A 98 15.32 6.77 4.22
C LEU A 98 16.55 5.85 4.10
N TRP A 99 17.77 6.39 4.26
CA TRP A 99 18.99 5.59 4.16
C TRP A 99 19.09 4.49 5.23
N LEU A 100 18.57 4.72 6.44
CA LEU A 100 18.48 3.68 7.48
C LEU A 100 17.51 2.58 7.04
N GLY A 101 16.37 2.96 6.45
CA GLY A 101 15.43 2.02 5.84
C GLY A 101 16.07 1.14 4.76
N LEU A 102 16.88 1.76 3.89
CA LEU A 102 17.59 1.04 2.82
C LEU A 102 18.65 0.08 3.38
N ILE A 103 19.40 0.46 4.41
CA ILE A 103 20.35 -0.44 5.09
C ILE A 103 19.62 -1.62 5.73
N MET A 104 18.49 -1.38 6.41
CA MET A 104 17.69 -2.47 6.98
C MET A 104 17.20 -3.44 5.90
N GLY A 105 16.73 -2.90 4.76
CA GLY A 105 16.34 -3.72 3.61
C GLY A 105 17.49 -4.54 3.05
N PHE A 106 18.66 -3.93 2.86
CA PHE A 106 19.87 -4.62 2.41
C PHE A 106 20.28 -5.74 3.36
N VAL A 107 20.37 -5.47 4.68
CA VAL A 107 20.73 -6.49 5.66
C VAL A 107 19.71 -7.63 5.71
N ALA A 108 18.41 -7.32 5.59
CA ALA A 108 17.36 -8.34 5.56
C ALA A 108 17.46 -9.23 4.31
N GLU A 109 17.64 -8.63 3.13
CA GLU A 109 17.79 -9.35 1.87
C GLU A 109 19.02 -10.28 1.89
N TRP A 110 20.18 -9.76 2.29
CA TRP A 110 21.41 -10.56 2.37
C TRP A 110 21.36 -11.57 3.51
N GLY A 111 20.68 -11.26 4.61
CA GLY A 111 20.46 -12.20 5.71
C GLY A 111 19.63 -13.40 5.26
N VAL A 112 18.53 -13.18 4.54
CA VAL A 112 17.74 -14.25 3.92
C VAL A 112 18.61 -15.06 2.97
N TRP A 113 19.36 -14.41 2.09
CA TRP A 113 20.23 -15.11 1.14
C TRP A 113 21.31 -15.95 1.84
N LEU A 114 21.97 -15.42 2.88
CA LEU A 114 22.99 -16.15 3.63
C LEU A 114 22.42 -17.38 4.34
N LEU A 115 21.19 -17.28 4.87
CA LEU A 115 20.53 -18.36 5.60
C LEU A 115 19.86 -19.38 4.66
N SER A 116 19.36 -18.94 3.51
CA SER A 116 18.69 -19.81 2.53
C SER A 116 19.64 -20.36 1.47
N LEU A 117 20.81 -19.73 1.27
CA LEU A 117 21.72 -19.94 0.13
C LEU A 117 20.99 -19.89 -1.23
N GLY A 118 19.89 -19.13 -1.31
CA GLY A 118 19.02 -19.07 -2.48
C GLY A 118 18.25 -20.36 -2.78
N ARG A 119 18.16 -21.28 -1.82
CA ARG A 119 17.51 -22.60 -1.98
C ARG A 119 16.16 -22.73 -1.28
N LYS A 120 15.78 -21.74 -0.47
CA LYS A 120 14.47 -21.65 0.18
C LYS A 120 13.81 -20.35 -0.19
#